data_AF-A0A932TPY1-F1
#
_entry.id   AF-A0A932TPY1-F1
#
_cell.length_a   1.000
_cell.length_b   1.000
_cell.length_c   1.000
_cell.angle_alpha   90.00
_cell.angle_beta   90.00
_cell.angle_gamma   90.00
#
_symmetry.space_group_name_H-M   'P 1'
#
loop_
_entity.id
_entity.type
_entity.pdbx_description
1 polymer ?
#
loop_
_entity_poly.entity_id
_entity_poly.type
_entity_poly.pdbx_seq_one_letter_code
_entity_poly.pdbx_strand_id
1 'polypeptide(L)'
;MSILVDEKTRVIVQGLGREGGFHAQQCMAYGTQIIGAVKPGKGGTQQDGIPLFDSVAQAKREVNPRASMIFVPPAGAADAILEAADAGIPL
;
A
#
# COMPACT_ATOMS: atom_id res chain seq x y z
N MET A 1 -7.04 -11.13 20.46
CA MET A 1 -7.45 -11.73 19.17
C MET A 1 -8.20 -10.67 18.40
N SER A 2 -7.70 -10.30 17.23
CA SER A 2 -8.40 -9.48 16.24
C SER A 2 -8.96 -10.39 15.12
N ILE A 3 -9.74 -9.82 14.19
CA ILE A 3 -10.42 -10.59 13.14
C ILE A 3 -9.63 -10.57 11.81
N LEU A 4 -9.36 -9.37 11.27
CA LEU A 4 -8.78 -9.21 9.93
C LEU A 4 -7.31 -8.77 9.96
N VAL A 5 -7.03 -7.76 10.77
CA VAL A 5 -5.73 -7.08 10.89
C VAL A 5 -5.23 -7.09 12.32
N ASP A 6 -3.91 -7.12 12.47
CA ASP A 6 -3.17 -7.15 13.73
C ASP A 6 -1.82 -6.42 13.59
N GLU A 7 -1.02 -6.38 14.65
CA GLU A 7 0.29 -5.72 14.68
C GLU A 7 1.32 -6.32 13.72
N LYS A 8 1.06 -7.51 13.18
CA LYS A 8 1.91 -8.21 12.21
C LYS A 8 1.43 -8.02 10.77
N THR A 9 0.30 -7.34 10.58
CA THR A 9 -0.27 -7.12 9.26
C THR A 9 0.58 -6.10 8.51
N ARG A 10 1.21 -6.58 7.43
CA ARG A 10 2.07 -5.78 6.57
C ARG A 10 1.23 -5.15 5.46
N VAL A 11 1.21 -3.82 5.42
CA VAL A 11 0.30 -3.03 4.59
C VAL A 11 1.09 -2.27 3.53
N ILE A 12 0.60 -2.26 2.30
CA ILE A 12 1.04 -1.30 1.27
C ILE A 12 -0.03 -0.24 1.04
N VAL A 13 0.37 0.92 0.52
CA VAL A 13 -0.54 2.00 0.12
C VAL A 13 -0.59 2.12 -1.39
N GLN A 14 -1.76 1.99 -2.01
CA GLN A 14 -1.96 2.36 -3.42
C GLN A 14 -2.38 3.82 -3.49
N GLY A 15 -1.58 4.68 -4.11
CA GLY A 15 -1.87 6.11 -4.20
C GLY A 15 -1.27 6.94 -3.06
N LEU A 16 0.06 7.00 -2.98
CA LEU A 16 0.78 7.89 -2.04
C LEU A 16 0.84 9.35 -2.52
N GLY A 17 -0.35 9.94 -2.68
CA GLY A 17 -0.56 11.37 -2.89
C GLY A 17 -0.58 12.14 -1.56
N ARG A 18 -1.29 13.28 -1.52
CA ARG A 18 -1.44 14.09 -0.29
C ARG A 18 -2.13 13.31 0.84
N GLU A 19 -3.34 12.82 0.59
CA GLU A 19 -4.14 12.13 1.61
C GLU A 19 -3.56 10.77 1.96
N GLY A 20 -3.11 10.01 0.96
CA GLY A 20 -2.43 8.73 1.19
C GLY A 20 -1.16 8.87 2.02
N GLY A 21 -0.34 9.90 1.75
CA GLY A 21 0.84 10.21 2.56
C GLY A 21 0.48 10.62 3.99
N PHE A 22 -0.50 11.52 4.16
CA PHE A 22 -0.97 11.95 5.47
C PHE A 22 -1.44 10.78 6.33
N HIS A 23 -2.32 9.93 5.80
CA HIS A 23 -2.82 8.77 6.55
C HIS A 23 -1.75 7.70 6.76
N ALA A 24 -0.85 7.46 5.79
CA ALA A 24 0.25 6.51 5.97
C ALA A 24 1.15 6.90 7.16
N GLN A 25 1.52 8.18 7.27
CA GLN A 25 2.34 8.67 8.38
C GLN A 25 1.64 8.52 9.74
N GLN A 26 0.33 8.84 9.81
CA GLN A 26 -0.45 8.64 11.04
C GLN A 26 -0.57 7.15 11.40
N CYS A 27 -0.81 6.27 10.42
CA CYS A 27 -0.85 4.82 10.64
C CYS A 27 0.48 4.28 11.13
N MET A 28 1.61 4.74 10.57
CA MET A 28 2.95 4.39 11.04
C MET A 28 3.21 4.88 12.47
N ALA A 29 2.85 6.12 12.78
CA ALA A 29 2.95 6.67 14.14
C ALA A 29 2.08 5.89 15.15
N TYR A 30 0.96 5.33 14.70
CA TYR A 30 0.11 4.46 15.50
C TYR A 30 0.66 3.02 15.67
N GLY A 31 1.66 2.62 14.88
CA GLY A 31 2.29 1.29 14.94
C GLY A 31 1.89 0.34 13.81
N THR A 32 1.17 0.81 12.79
CA THR A 32 0.87 0.01 11.59
C THR A 32 2.13 -0.23 10.77
N GLN A 33 2.34 -1.45 10.30
CA GLN A 33 3.48 -1.79 9.46
C GLN A 33 3.23 -1.41 7.99
N ILE A 34 3.37 -0.12 7.65
CA ILE A 34 3.40 0.34 6.26
C ILE A 34 4.77 -0.04 5.66
N ILE A 35 4.77 -1.01 4.75
CA ILE A 35 5.98 -1.60 4.17
C ILE A 35 6.28 -1.12 2.75
N GLY A 36 5.49 -0.18 2.23
CA GLY A 36 5.71 0.48 0.96
C GLY A 36 4.45 1.04 0.33
N ALA A 37 4.58 1.58 -0.87
CA ALA A 37 3.47 2.13 -1.63
C ALA A 37 3.62 1.93 -3.13
N VAL A 38 2.50 1.88 -3.85
CA VAL A 38 2.46 1.76 -5.30
C VAL A 38 2.22 3.14 -5.92
N LYS A 39 3.14 3.56 -6.78
CA LYS A 39 3.11 4.82 -7.51
C LYS A 39 3.79 4.62 -8.88
N PRO A 40 3.01 4.33 -9.94
CA PRO A 40 3.55 4.04 -11.26
C PRO A 40 4.51 5.13 -11.78
N GLY A 41 5.66 4.70 -12.31
CA GLY A 41 6.73 5.58 -12.82
C GLY A 41 7.64 6.14 -11.72
N LYS A 42 7.50 5.68 -10.48
CA LYS A 42 8.34 6.08 -9.32
C LYS A 42 8.91 4.88 -8.57
N GLY A 43 8.79 3.65 -9.10
CA GLY A 43 9.37 2.46 -8.50
C GLY A 43 10.87 2.58 -8.25
N GLY A 44 11.34 2.00 -7.14
CA GLY A 44 12.75 2.06 -6.72
C GLY A 44 13.15 3.37 -6.03
N THR A 45 12.22 4.32 -5.89
CA THR A 45 12.42 5.54 -5.09
C THR A 45 11.70 5.43 -3.75
N GLN A 46 11.78 6.49 -2.94
CA GLN A 46 11.16 6.55 -1.62
C GLN A 46 10.49 7.90 -1.43
N GLN A 47 9.38 7.93 -0.70
CA GLN A 47 8.73 9.18 -0.27
C GLN A 47 8.45 9.08 1.23
N ASP A 48 8.95 10.03 2.01
CA ASP A 48 8.79 10.07 3.48
C ASP A 48 9.23 8.76 4.17
N GLY A 49 10.30 8.14 3.66
CA GLY A 49 10.83 6.87 4.16
C GLY A 49 10.05 5.62 3.72
N ILE A 50 8.99 5.78 2.92
CA ILE A 50 8.18 4.68 2.39
C ILE A 50 8.73 4.27 1.01
N PRO A 51 9.16 3.02 0.79
CA PRO A 51 9.65 2.55 -0.51
C PRO A 51 8.50 2.52 -1.53
N LEU A 52 8.79 2.93 -2.76
CA LEU A 52 7.84 3.00 -3.85
C LEU A 52 8.06 1.88 -4.86
N PHE A 53 6.95 1.31 -5.34
CA PHE A 53 6.90 0.29 -6.39
C PHE A 53 6.08 0.80 -7.57
N ASP A 54 6.37 0.30 -8.77
CA ASP A 54 5.62 0.67 -9.98
C ASP A 54 4.28 -0.05 -10.09
N SER A 55 4.15 -1.23 -9.47
CA SER A 55 2.93 -2.04 -9.48
C SER A 55 2.71 -2.80 -8.17
N VAL A 56 1.48 -3.22 -7.91
CA VAL A 56 1.16 -4.09 -6.76
C VAL A 56 1.84 -5.45 -6.93
N ALA A 57 1.93 -5.98 -8.15
CA ALA A 57 2.63 -7.24 -8.41
C ALA A 57 4.12 -7.17 -8.03
N GLN A 58 4.78 -6.04 -8.31
CA GLN A 58 6.14 -5.79 -7.84
C GLN A 58 6.21 -5.76 -6.32
N ALA A 59 5.35 -4.96 -5.67
CA ALA A 59 5.29 -4.88 -4.20
C ALA A 59 5.04 -6.26 -3.57
N LYS A 60 4.17 -7.09 -4.18
CA LYS A 60 3.90 -8.45 -3.74
C LYS A 60 5.13 -9.34 -3.77
N ARG A 61 5.93 -9.28 -4.84
CA ARG A 61 7.18 -10.05 -4.96
C ARG A 61 8.25 -9.59 -3.98
N GLU A 62 8.43 -8.28 -3.83
CA GLU A 62 9.55 -7.73 -3.07
C GLU A 62 9.28 -7.68 -1.57
N VAL A 63 8.05 -7.33 -1.18
CA VAL A 63 7.71 -7.12 0.23
C VAL A 63 6.51 -7.93 0.70
N ASN A 64 5.84 -8.72 -0.13
CA ASN A 64 4.75 -9.63 0.24
C ASN A 64 3.75 -9.06 1.30
N PRO A 65 2.98 -8.01 0.95
CA PRO A 65 1.97 -7.47 1.83
C PRO A 65 0.78 -8.41 1.99
N ARG A 66 0.11 -8.25 3.15
CA ARG A 66 -1.12 -8.95 3.51
C ARG A 66 -2.36 -8.06 3.33
N ALA A 67 -2.19 -6.73 3.30
CA ALA A 67 -3.28 -5.81 3.03
C ALA A 67 -2.85 -4.64 2.11
N SER A 68 -3.80 -4.08 1.37
CA SER A 68 -3.64 -2.86 0.60
C SER A 68 -4.60 -1.76 1.07
N MET A 69 -4.07 -0.56 1.30
CA MET A 69 -4.85 0.63 1.63
C MET A 69 -4.90 1.56 0.42
N ILE A 70 -6.09 1.76 -0.16
CA ILE A 70 -6.26 2.44 -1.45
C ILE A 70 -6.70 3.89 -1.26
N PHE A 71 -5.82 4.82 -1.63
CA PHE A 71 -6.03 6.27 -1.69
C PHE A 71 -5.93 6.79 -3.12
N VAL A 72 -6.40 6.00 -4.09
CA VAL A 72 -6.44 6.36 -5.51
C VAL A 72 -7.72 7.17 -5.81
N PRO A 73 -7.67 8.24 -6.62
CA PRO A 73 -8.86 9.00 -7.01
C PRO A 73 -9.93 8.13 -7.68
N PRO A 74 -11.22 8.54 -7.68
CA PRO A 74 -12.31 7.72 -8.20
C PRO A 74 -12.09 7.18 -9.61
N ALA A 75 -11.46 7.96 -10.49
CA ALA A 75 -11.18 7.57 -11.87
C ALA A 75 -10.26 6.35 -12.01
N GLY A 76 -9.40 6.06 -11.01
CA GLY A 76 -8.49 4.92 -11.02
C GLY A 76 -8.74 3.92 -9.89
N ALA A 77 -9.77 4.12 -9.06
CA ALA A 77 -10.00 3.29 -7.89
C ALA A 77 -10.38 1.85 -8.25
N ALA A 78 -11.23 1.67 -9.27
CA ALA A 78 -11.62 0.33 -9.74
C ALA A 78 -10.40 -0.48 -10.22
N ASP A 79 -9.56 0.12 -11.05
CA ASP A 79 -8.33 -0.52 -11.55
C ASP A 79 -7.37 -0.83 -10.42
N ALA A 80 -7.21 0.05 -9.44
CA ALA A 80 -6.37 -0.20 -8.26
C ALA A 80 -6.87 -1.39 -7.43
N ILE A 81 -8.20 -1.51 -7.23
CA ILE A 81 -8.80 -2.66 -6.54
C ILE A 81 -8.54 -3.96 -7.32
N LEU A 82 -8.75 -3.94 -8.64
CA LEU A 82 -8.52 -5.10 -9.49
C LEU A 82 -7.04 -5.49 -9.52
N GLU A 83 -6.11 -4.53 -9.55
CA GLU A 83 -4.68 -4.77 -9.47
C GLU A 83 -4.29 -5.45 -8.15
N ALA A 84 -4.88 -5.03 -7.03
CA ALA A 84 -4.66 -5.66 -5.73
C ALA A 84 -5.16 -7.11 -5.69
N ALA A 85 -6.36 -7.35 -6.24
CA ALA A 85 -6.94 -8.68 -6.34
C ALA A 85 -6.11 -9.60 -7.25
N ASP A 86 -5.71 -9.13 -8.42
CA ASP A 86 -4.90 -9.87 -9.40
C ASP A 86 -3.52 -10.24 -8.84
N ALA A 87 -2.90 -9.32 -8.08
CA ALA A 87 -1.65 -9.59 -7.38
C ALA A 87 -1.81 -10.53 -6.16
N GLY A 88 -3.04 -10.95 -5.82
CA GLY A 88 -3.31 -11.84 -4.70
C GLY A 88 -3.04 -11.19 -3.35
N ILE A 89 -3.36 -9.90 -3.20
CA ILE A 89 -3.39 -9.26 -1.89
C ILE A 89 -4.62 -9.77 -1.13
N PRO A 90 -4.47 -10.37 0.07
CA PRO A 90 -5.60 -10.96 0.78
C PRO A 90 -6.68 -9.99 1.26
N LEU A 91 -6.32 -8.73 1.54
CA LEU A 91 -7.19 -7.70 2.11
C LEU A 91 -7.00 -6.35 1.45
#